data_AF-A0A1W6ZMC5-F1
#
_entry.id   AF-A0A1W6ZMC5-F1
#
_cell.length_a   1.000
_cell.length_b   1.000
_cell.length_c   1.000
_cell.angle_alpha   90.00
_cell.angle_beta   90.00
_cell.angle_gamma   90.00
#
_symmetry.space_group_name_H-M   'P 1'
#
loop_
_entity.id
_entity.type
_entity.pdbx_description
1 polymer ?
#
loop_
_entity_poly.entity_id
_entity_poly.type
_entity_poly.pdbx_seq_one_letter_code
_entity_poly.pdbx_strand_id
1 'polypeptide(L)'
;MHAEIRNVCKSPNIFDEEYLESLGRLHRWHPEIAVAAGLDHCAERMIAPPAWIVRCASDVMNQLLTGSKPARRGRSCTPVARYRQDQIDYLRWDAVVSARENQPRIRERVSEMRAYASEFPARYIELEEKLANWIGHDWIRAYEVASMYLQGSYAHGGPDAVRTSYLKVQRSRSCMNRYIAVREPFRYKIDIPHPRDEQGMKCRHLFELTI
;
A
#
# COMPACT_ATOMS: atom_id res chain seq x y z
N MET A 1 6.67 46.63 18.03
CA MET A 1 7.57 46.47 16.86
C MET A 1 7.25 45.13 16.20
N HIS A 2 6.21 45.09 15.36
CA HIS A 2 5.84 43.86 14.64
C HIS A 2 6.71 43.78 13.40
N ALA A 3 7.73 42.92 13.43
CA ALA A 3 8.44 42.57 12.20
C ALA A 3 7.40 41.94 11.25
N GLU A 4 7.15 42.58 10.10
CA GLU A 4 6.42 41.98 8.99
C GLU A 4 7.18 40.72 8.58
N ILE A 5 6.74 39.55 9.05
CA ILE A 5 7.16 38.28 8.47
C ILE A 5 6.47 38.22 7.10
N ARG A 6 7.09 38.85 6.10
CA ARG A 6 6.76 38.59 4.68
C ARG A 6 7.24 37.17 4.39
N ASN A 7 6.40 36.21 4.75
CA ASN A 7 6.62 34.82 4.39
C ASN A 7 6.33 34.72 2.89
N VAL A 8 7.38 34.90 2.08
CA VAL A 8 7.29 34.74 0.63
C VAL A 8 7.19 33.25 0.37
N CYS A 9 5.96 32.74 0.29
CA CYS A 9 5.71 31.39 -0.19
C CYS A 9 6.32 31.24 -1.59
N LYS A 10 7.03 30.14 -1.81
CA LYS A 10 7.59 29.79 -3.12
C LYS A 10 6.48 29.24 -4.02
N SER A 11 6.66 29.41 -5.33
CA SER A 11 5.89 28.64 -6.31
C SER A 11 6.28 27.17 -6.23
N PRO A 12 5.32 26.24 -6.39
CA PRO A 12 5.63 24.81 -6.46
C PRO A 12 6.51 24.50 -7.67
N ASN A 13 7.40 23.52 -7.54
CA ASN A 13 8.04 22.91 -8.72
C ASN A 13 7.18 21.77 -9.26
N ILE A 14 7.59 21.17 -10.39
CA ILE A 14 6.86 20.08 -11.05
C ILE A 14 6.57 18.89 -10.12
N PHE A 15 7.51 18.51 -9.24
CA PHE A 15 7.30 17.40 -8.31
C PHE A 15 6.30 17.75 -7.21
N ASP A 16 6.28 19.01 -6.77
CA ASP A 16 5.28 19.49 -5.82
C ASP A 16 3.89 19.48 -6.47
N GLU A 17 3.78 19.93 -7.72
CA GLU A 17 2.53 19.92 -8.48
C GLU A 17 2.00 18.49 -8.69
N GLU A 18 2.83 17.57 -9.18
CA GLU A 18 2.47 16.16 -9.38
C GLU A 18 2.01 15.50 -8.08
N TYR A 19 2.73 15.75 -6.97
CA TYR A 19 2.35 15.21 -5.67
C TYR A 19 1.00 15.79 -5.20
N LEU A 20 0.82 17.11 -5.27
CA LEU A 20 -0.44 17.76 -4.87
C LEU A 20 -1.61 17.30 -5.77
N GLU A 21 -1.38 17.07 -7.06
CA GLU A 21 -2.38 16.51 -7.96
C GLU A 21 -2.75 15.06 -7.57
N SER A 22 -1.76 14.25 -7.20
CA SER A 22 -2.00 12.89 -6.69
C SER A 22 -2.86 12.90 -5.41
N LEU A 23 -2.64 13.88 -4.52
CA LEU A 23 -3.48 14.09 -3.35
C LEU A 23 -4.90 14.55 -3.72
N GLY A 24 -5.04 15.35 -4.77
CA GLY A 24 -6.33 15.70 -5.34
C GLY A 24 -7.13 14.47 -5.78
N ARG A 25 -6.46 13.45 -6.34
CA ARG A 25 -7.09 12.15 -6.66
C ARG A 25 -7.45 11.34 -5.41
N LEU A 26 -6.59 11.35 -4.39
CA LEU A 26 -6.82 10.68 -3.10
C LEU A 26 -7.99 11.31 -2.32
N HIS A 27 -8.17 12.64 -2.42
CA HIS A 27 -9.20 13.41 -1.70
C HIS A 27 -10.61 12.86 -1.89
N ARG A 28 -10.93 12.30 -3.06
CA ARG A 28 -12.23 11.67 -3.34
C ARG A 28 -12.57 10.52 -2.38
N TRP A 29 -11.55 9.84 -1.84
CA TRP A 29 -11.70 8.65 -1.00
C TRP A 29 -11.31 8.91 0.46
N HIS A 30 -10.27 9.73 0.66
CA HIS A 30 -9.72 10.05 1.99
C HIS A 30 -9.50 11.57 2.09
N PRO A 31 -10.58 12.37 2.20
CA PRO A 31 -10.48 13.82 2.14
C PRO A 31 -9.62 14.38 3.28
N GLU A 32 -9.78 13.89 4.51
CA GLU A 32 -9.00 14.38 5.64
C GLU A 32 -7.50 14.06 5.51
N ILE A 33 -7.17 12.86 5.00
CA ILE A 33 -5.78 12.44 4.80
C ILE A 33 -5.13 13.25 3.68
N ALA A 34 -5.83 13.40 2.55
CA ALA A 34 -5.31 14.15 1.41
C ALA A 34 -5.07 15.63 1.74
N VAL A 35 -6.02 16.26 2.45
CA VAL A 35 -5.89 17.67 2.88
C VAL A 35 -4.76 17.83 3.89
N ALA A 36 -4.69 16.97 4.90
CA ALA A 36 -3.63 17.05 5.90
C ALA A 36 -2.24 16.82 5.28
N ALA A 37 -2.10 15.82 4.40
CA ALA A 37 -0.85 15.55 3.68
C ALA A 37 -0.44 16.72 2.77
N GLY A 38 -1.41 17.36 2.14
CA GLY A 38 -1.18 18.50 1.25
C GLY A 38 -0.75 19.75 2.00
N LEU A 39 -1.42 20.08 3.11
CA LEU A 39 -1.03 21.18 3.99
C LEU A 39 0.35 20.95 4.60
N ASP A 40 0.64 19.74 5.06
CA ASP A 40 1.94 19.38 5.63
C ASP A 40 3.07 19.56 4.60
N HIS A 41 2.89 19.06 3.39
CA HIS A 41 3.86 19.23 2.30
C HIS A 41 4.04 20.71 1.92
N CYS A 42 2.96 21.49 1.83
CA CYS A 42 3.04 22.93 1.56
C CYS A 42 3.81 23.67 2.67
N ALA A 43 3.56 23.33 3.93
CA ALA A 43 4.25 23.91 5.08
C ALA A 43 5.75 23.57 5.07
N GLU A 44 6.11 22.29 4.87
CA GLU A 44 7.50 21.84 4.82
C GLU A 44 8.31 22.50 3.70
N ARG A 45 7.66 22.74 2.55
CA ARG A 45 8.30 23.30 1.36
C ARG A 45 8.17 24.82 1.28
N MET A 46 7.46 25.45 2.22
CA MET A 46 7.09 26.87 2.20
C MET A 46 6.41 27.28 0.88
N ILE A 47 5.47 26.46 0.42
CA ILE A 47 4.69 26.68 -0.81
C ILE A 47 3.29 27.18 -0.44
N ALA A 48 2.72 28.06 -1.25
CA ALA A 48 1.34 28.49 -1.07
C ALA A 48 0.39 27.31 -1.34
N PRO A 49 -0.51 26.95 -0.40
CA PRO A 49 -1.42 25.83 -0.61
C PRO A 49 -2.37 26.12 -1.78
N PRO A 50 -2.57 25.16 -2.70
CA PRO A 50 -3.57 25.29 -3.76
C PRO A 50 -4.96 25.59 -3.21
N ALA A 51 -5.76 26.36 -3.96
CA ALA A 51 -7.09 26.79 -3.54
C ALA A 51 -8.02 25.63 -3.16
N TRP A 52 -7.89 24.47 -3.82
CA TRP A 52 -8.69 23.29 -3.48
C TRP A 52 -8.36 22.75 -2.09
N ILE A 53 -7.09 22.78 -1.66
CA ILE A 53 -6.67 22.34 -0.32
C ILE A 53 -7.22 23.27 0.73
N VAL A 54 -7.11 24.58 0.52
CA VAL A 54 -7.61 25.59 1.45
C VAL A 54 -9.12 25.44 1.65
N ARG A 55 -9.89 25.29 0.56
CA ARG A 55 -11.33 25.08 0.62
C ARG A 55 -11.68 23.80 1.40
N CYS A 56 -11.05 22.69 1.05
CA CYS A 56 -11.32 21.42 1.71
C CYS A 56 -10.88 21.41 3.19
N ALA A 57 -9.81 22.11 3.55
CA ALA A 57 -9.39 22.30 4.94
C ALA A 57 -10.43 23.07 5.75
N SER A 58 -10.96 24.16 5.19
CA SER A 58 -12.07 24.90 5.80
C SER A 58 -13.29 24.02 6.02
N ASP A 59 -13.67 23.20 5.03
CA ASP A 59 -14.79 22.26 5.17
C ASP A 59 -14.56 21.23 6.28
N VAL A 60 -13.36 20.65 6.37
CA VAL A 60 -12.99 19.70 7.43
C VAL A 60 -13.02 20.36 8.80
N MET A 61 -12.50 21.59 8.95
CA MET A 61 -12.54 22.34 10.20
C MET A 61 -13.97 22.69 10.61
N ASN A 62 -14.80 23.14 9.67
CA ASN A 62 -16.21 23.44 9.93
C ASN A 62 -16.97 22.20 10.41
N GLN A 63 -16.72 21.03 9.81
CA GLN A 63 -17.32 19.76 10.27
C GLN A 63 -16.90 19.39 11.70
N LEU A 64 -15.64 19.64 12.07
CA LEU A 64 -15.14 19.41 13.42
C LEU A 64 -15.80 20.36 14.43
N LEU A 65 -15.88 21.65 14.12
CA LEU A 65 -16.45 22.67 15.00
C LEU A 65 -17.96 22.51 15.21
N THR A 66 -18.68 22.09 14.17
CA THR A 66 -20.13 21.88 14.24
C THR A 66 -20.55 20.55 14.86
N GLY A 67 -19.60 19.64 15.12
CA GLY A 67 -19.92 18.29 15.58
C GLY A 67 -20.76 17.48 14.58
N SER A 68 -20.84 17.92 13.32
CA SER A 68 -21.68 17.31 12.27
C SER A 68 -21.17 15.96 11.77
N LYS A 69 -20.00 15.49 12.25
CA LYS A 69 -19.50 14.16 11.91
C LYS A 69 -20.38 13.11 12.59
N PRO A 70 -21.03 12.22 11.81
CA PRO A 70 -21.80 11.14 12.41
C PRO A 70 -20.89 10.29 13.29
N ALA A 71 -21.38 9.96 14.49
CA ALA A 71 -20.68 9.06 15.41
C ALA A 71 -20.56 7.66 14.77
N ARG A 72 -19.50 7.46 14.00
CA ARG A 72 -19.19 6.14 13.42
C ARG A 72 -18.66 5.25 14.53
N ARG A 73 -19.29 4.08 14.73
CA ARG A 73 -18.87 3.06 15.70
C ARG A 73 -18.08 1.96 15.00
N GLY A 74 -16.93 1.55 15.56
CA GLY A 74 -16.08 0.46 15.04
C GLY A 74 -14.60 0.81 14.88
N ARG A 75 -13.76 -0.20 14.61
CA ARG A 75 -12.29 -0.09 14.57
C ARG A 75 -11.75 0.75 13.39
N SER A 76 -12.54 0.95 12.33
CA SER A 76 -12.16 1.70 11.13
C SER A 76 -12.85 3.08 11.01
N CYS A 77 -13.24 3.66 12.15
CA CYS A 77 -14.07 4.87 12.17
C CYS A 77 -13.29 6.17 12.02
N THR A 78 -11.99 6.17 12.32
CA THR A 78 -11.15 7.34 12.08
C THR A 78 -10.67 7.37 10.63
N PRO A 79 -10.45 8.57 10.03
CA PRO A 79 -9.92 8.67 8.68
C PRO A 79 -8.59 7.92 8.50
N VAL A 80 -7.71 7.99 9.50
CA VAL A 80 -6.43 7.27 9.54
C VAL A 80 -6.64 5.76 9.54
N ALA A 81 -7.51 5.22 10.40
CA ALA A 81 -7.76 3.78 10.46
C ALA A 81 -8.37 3.25 9.16
N ARG A 82 -9.29 4.01 8.54
CA ARG A 82 -9.85 3.64 7.22
C ARG A 82 -8.78 3.63 6.14
N TYR A 83 -7.96 4.68 6.06
CA TYR A 83 -6.87 4.73 5.09
C TYR A 83 -5.86 3.61 5.31
N ARG A 84 -5.47 3.33 6.56
CA ARG A 84 -4.62 2.19 6.92
C ARG A 84 -5.22 0.85 6.45
N GLN A 85 -6.52 0.64 6.64
CA GLN A 85 -7.18 -0.58 6.17
C GLN A 85 -7.16 -0.71 4.65
N ASP A 86 -7.40 0.38 3.92
CA ASP A 86 -7.36 0.34 2.45
C ASP A 86 -5.91 0.09 1.95
N GLN A 87 -4.89 0.59 2.64
CA GLN A 87 -3.49 0.26 2.35
C GLN A 87 -3.17 -1.23 2.62
N ILE A 88 -3.67 -1.79 3.73
CA ILE A 88 -3.55 -3.23 4.02
C ILE A 88 -4.20 -4.06 2.91
N ASP A 89 -5.41 -3.67 2.50
CA ASP A 89 -6.15 -4.40 1.47
C ASP A 89 -5.41 -4.37 0.13
N TYR A 90 -4.82 -3.24 -0.22
CA TYR A 90 -4.00 -3.09 -1.43
C TYR A 90 -2.74 -3.95 -1.39
N LEU A 91 -1.97 -3.93 -0.30
CA LEU A 91 -0.77 -4.75 -0.17
C LEU A 91 -1.09 -6.25 -0.27
N ARG A 92 -2.22 -6.68 0.31
CA ARG A 92 -2.72 -8.06 0.16
C ARG A 92 -3.09 -8.39 -1.28
N TRP A 93 -3.76 -7.47 -1.97
CA TRP A 93 -4.09 -7.65 -3.38
C TRP A 93 -2.83 -7.76 -4.24
N ASP A 94 -1.85 -6.88 -4.03
CA ASP A 94 -0.57 -6.85 -4.77
C ASP A 94 0.24 -8.15 -4.55
N ALA A 95 0.30 -8.63 -3.32
CA ALA A 95 0.93 -9.91 -2.99
C ALA A 95 0.25 -11.11 -3.71
N VAL A 96 -1.07 -11.11 -3.83
CA VAL A 96 -1.80 -12.15 -4.57
C VAL A 96 -1.52 -12.07 -6.07
N VAL A 97 -1.51 -10.86 -6.64
CA VAL A 97 -1.16 -10.66 -8.07
C VAL A 97 0.26 -11.18 -8.32
N SER A 98 1.21 -10.80 -7.47
CA SER A 98 2.60 -11.28 -7.54
C SER A 98 2.68 -12.82 -7.43
N ALA A 99 1.95 -13.44 -6.50
CA ALA A 99 1.91 -14.89 -6.38
C ALA A 99 1.34 -15.58 -7.64
N ARG A 100 0.27 -15.02 -8.21
CA ARG A 100 -0.36 -15.52 -9.44
C ARG A 100 0.53 -15.39 -10.67
N GLU A 101 1.29 -14.31 -10.78
CA GLU A 101 2.24 -14.10 -11.88
C GLU A 101 3.46 -15.04 -11.76
N ASN A 102 3.88 -15.36 -10.54
CA ASN A 102 5.02 -16.25 -10.32
C ASN A 102 4.71 -17.74 -10.49
N GLN A 103 3.45 -18.16 -10.27
CA GLN A 103 3.02 -19.55 -10.48
C GLN A 103 3.41 -20.14 -11.86
N PRO A 104 3.09 -19.50 -13.00
CA PRO A 104 3.52 -20.01 -14.31
C PRO A 104 5.04 -19.86 -14.51
N ARG A 105 5.66 -18.75 -14.10
CA ARG A 105 7.11 -18.50 -14.28
C ARG A 105 7.98 -19.57 -13.63
N ILE A 106 7.60 -20.03 -12.44
CA ILE A 106 8.36 -21.07 -11.72
C ILE A 106 8.26 -22.42 -12.45
N ARG A 107 7.11 -22.73 -13.06
CA ARG A 107 6.94 -23.94 -13.87
C ARG A 107 7.72 -23.87 -15.18
N GLU A 108 7.70 -22.72 -15.84
CA GLU A 108 8.51 -22.45 -17.03
C GLU A 108 9.99 -22.65 -16.71
N ARG A 109 10.47 -22.06 -15.61
CA ARG A 109 11.84 -22.25 -15.11
C ARG A 109 12.19 -23.72 -14.87
N VAL A 110 11.30 -24.49 -14.22
CA VAL A 110 11.51 -25.94 -14.04
C VAL A 110 11.58 -26.66 -15.39
N SER A 111 10.72 -26.31 -16.34
CA SER A 111 10.72 -26.90 -17.68
C SER A 111 12.03 -26.61 -18.43
N GLU A 112 12.51 -25.37 -18.37
CA GLU A 112 13.79 -24.96 -18.96
C GLU A 112 14.95 -25.72 -18.30
N MET A 113 14.99 -25.78 -16.97
CA MET A 113 16.03 -26.52 -16.25
C MET A 113 16.06 -28.01 -16.58
N ARG A 114 14.89 -28.62 -16.84
CA ARG A 114 14.82 -30.01 -17.35
C ARG A 114 15.35 -30.14 -18.77
N ALA A 115 15.06 -29.17 -19.64
CA ALA A 115 15.56 -29.18 -21.02
C ALA A 115 17.09 -29.08 -21.05
N TYR A 116 17.68 -28.33 -20.12
CA TYR A 116 19.13 -28.17 -19.96
C TYR A 116 19.67 -28.94 -18.73
N ALA A 117 19.15 -30.15 -18.47
CA ALA A 117 19.47 -30.90 -17.25
C ALA A 117 20.98 -31.20 -17.08
N SER A 118 21.77 -31.19 -18.15
CA SER A 118 23.23 -31.32 -18.09
C SER A 118 23.96 -30.12 -17.49
N GLU A 119 23.32 -28.94 -17.47
CA GLU A 119 23.90 -27.68 -16.99
C GLU A 119 23.64 -27.43 -15.51
N PHE A 120 22.66 -28.13 -14.91
CA PHE A 120 22.25 -27.95 -13.52
C PHE A 120 22.48 -29.22 -12.68
N PRO A 121 22.94 -29.10 -11.42
CA PRO A 121 22.95 -30.23 -10.51
C PRO A 121 21.52 -30.78 -10.30
N ALA A 122 21.35 -32.10 -10.34
CA ALA A 122 20.04 -32.76 -10.20
C ALA A 122 19.26 -32.31 -8.94
N ARG A 123 19.98 -32.11 -7.82
CA ARG A 123 19.41 -31.59 -6.57
C ARG A 123 18.70 -30.23 -6.75
N TYR A 124 19.23 -29.36 -7.60
CA TYR A 124 18.66 -28.03 -7.82
C TYR A 124 17.34 -28.11 -8.61
N ILE A 125 17.27 -28.99 -9.61
CA ILE A 125 16.04 -29.27 -10.37
C ILE A 125 14.96 -29.83 -9.43
N GLU A 126 15.32 -30.79 -8.57
CA GLU A 126 14.39 -31.38 -7.59
C GLU A 126 13.82 -30.34 -6.61
N LEU A 127 14.65 -29.40 -6.16
CA LEU A 127 14.22 -28.31 -5.27
C LEU A 127 13.22 -27.39 -5.96
N GLU A 128 13.49 -27.03 -7.21
CA GLU A 128 12.62 -26.19 -8.02
C GLU A 128 11.28 -26.87 -8.35
N GLU A 129 11.30 -28.17 -8.60
CA GLU A 129 10.09 -28.98 -8.77
C GLU A 129 9.24 -29.01 -7.50
N LYS A 130 9.87 -29.21 -6.34
CA LYS A 130 9.19 -29.17 -5.03
C LYS A 130 8.54 -27.81 -4.81
N LEU A 131 9.23 -26.72 -5.15
CA LEU A 131 8.68 -25.37 -5.08
C LEU A 131 7.49 -25.19 -6.03
N ALA A 132 7.62 -25.60 -7.29
CA ALA A 132 6.56 -25.52 -8.28
C ALA A 132 5.30 -26.31 -7.86
N ASN A 133 5.50 -27.49 -7.27
CA ASN A 133 4.42 -28.33 -6.75
C ASN A 133 3.75 -27.69 -5.53
N TRP A 134 4.53 -27.12 -4.61
CA TRP A 134 4.02 -26.48 -3.41
C TRP A 134 3.22 -25.21 -3.70
N ILE A 135 3.75 -24.30 -4.54
CA ILE A 135 3.05 -23.08 -4.97
C ILE A 135 1.79 -23.42 -5.80
N GLY A 136 1.79 -24.58 -6.45
CA GLY A 136 0.63 -25.09 -7.18
C GLY A 136 0.22 -24.20 -8.36
N HIS A 137 -1.07 -24.21 -8.69
CA HIS A 137 -1.62 -23.47 -9.84
C HIS A 137 -3.00 -22.86 -9.58
N ASP A 138 -3.60 -23.19 -8.44
CA ASP A 138 -4.91 -22.67 -8.07
C ASP A 138 -4.79 -21.36 -7.30
N TRP A 139 -5.95 -20.74 -7.08
CA TRP A 139 -6.07 -19.50 -6.32
C TRP A 139 -5.88 -19.69 -4.82
N ILE A 140 -6.19 -20.88 -4.28
CA ILE A 140 -6.06 -21.16 -2.84
C ILE A 140 -4.59 -21.05 -2.45
N ARG A 141 -3.70 -21.70 -3.20
CA ARG A 141 -2.26 -21.59 -3.03
C ARG A 141 -1.74 -20.17 -3.23
N ALA A 142 -2.31 -19.42 -4.17
CA ALA A 142 -1.91 -18.02 -4.35
C ALA A 142 -2.20 -17.16 -3.11
N TYR A 143 -3.33 -17.40 -2.42
CA TYR A 143 -3.64 -16.72 -1.16
C TYR A 143 -2.72 -17.17 -0.01
N GLU A 144 -2.38 -18.45 0.06
CA GLU A 144 -1.42 -18.97 1.06
C GLU A 144 -0.03 -18.37 0.87
N VAL A 145 0.48 -18.40 -0.36
CA VAL A 145 1.77 -17.81 -0.73
C VAL A 145 1.79 -16.32 -0.39
N ALA A 146 0.73 -15.58 -0.73
CA ALA A 146 0.62 -14.16 -0.40
C ALA A 146 0.56 -13.91 1.12
N SER A 147 -0.18 -14.73 1.87
CA SER A 147 -0.23 -14.67 3.34
C SER A 147 1.15 -14.86 3.97
N MET A 148 1.91 -15.84 3.48
CA MET A 148 3.28 -16.13 3.92
C MET A 148 4.25 -15.02 3.53
N TYR A 149 4.13 -14.50 2.30
CA TYR A 149 4.94 -13.36 1.83
C TYR A 149 4.75 -12.12 2.70
N LEU A 150 3.54 -11.92 3.22
CA LEU A 150 3.21 -10.79 4.08
C LEU A 150 3.54 -11.03 5.56
N GLN A 151 4.05 -12.21 5.94
CA GLN A 151 4.39 -12.52 7.33
C GLN A 151 5.42 -11.52 7.87
N GLY A 152 5.19 -11.04 9.10
CA GLY A 152 6.00 -10.00 9.74
C GLY A 152 5.57 -8.57 9.41
N SER A 153 4.81 -8.35 8.33
CA SER A 153 4.29 -7.01 7.98
C SER A 153 2.96 -6.68 8.65
N TYR A 154 2.63 -5.40 8.79
CA TYR A 154 1.30 -4.94 9.25
C TYR A 154 0.15 -5.39 8.36
N ALA A 155 0.43 -5.78 7.12
CA ALA A 155 -0.56 -6.29 6.18
C ALA A 155 -0.75 -7.81 6.30
N HIS A 156 -0.02 -8.49 7.19
CA HIS A 156 -0.19 -9.92 7.43
C HIS A 156 -1.64 -10.27 7.80
N GLY A 157 -2.06 -11.45 7.38
CA GLY A 157 -3.34 -12.05 7.70
C GLY A 157 -3.40 -13.43 7.06
N GLY A 158 -4.21 -14.32 7.61
CA GLY A 158 -4.36 -15.66 7.04
C GLY A 158 -4.91 -15.64 5.61
N PRO A 159 -4.84 -16.78 4.89
CA PRO A 159 -5.24 -16.88 3.48
C PRO A 159 -6.66 -16.36 3.21
N ASP A 160 -7.61 -16.59 4.12
CA ASP A 160 -8.97 -16.09 4.00
C ASP A 160 -9.05 -14.56 4.07
N ALA A 161 -8.30 -13.93 4.99
CA ALA A 161 -8.26 -12.48 5.10
C ALA A 161 -7.62 -11.85 3.85
N VAL A 162 -6.56 -12.47 3.33
CA VAL A 162 -5.91 -12.07 2.08
C VAL A 162 -6.87 -12.19 0.91
N ARG A 163 -7.61 -13.31 0.81
CA ARG A 163 -8.66 -13.52 -0.19
C ARG A 163 -9.74 -12.44 -0.12
N THR A 164 -10.24 -12.13 1.08
CA THR A 164 -11.25 -11.07 1.26
C THR A 164 -10.74 -9.72 0.78
N SER A 165 -9.52 -9.33 1.18
CA SER A 165 -8.89 -8.09 0.72
C SER A 165 -8.71 -8.07 -0.80
N TYR A 166 -8.20 -9.16 -1.39
CA TYR A 166 -8.07 -9.29 -2.85
C TYR A 166 -9.40 -9.07 -3.57
N LEU A 167 -10.47 -9.77 -3.15
CA LEU A 167 -11.79 -9.63 -3.76
C LEU A 167 -12.36 -8.22 -3.59
N LYS A 168 -12.12 -7.57 -2.45
CA LYS A 168 -12.54 -6.19 -2.18
C LYS A 168 -11.86 -5.21 -3.14
N VAL A 169 -10.54 -5.30 -3.29
CA VAL A 169 -9.77 -4.45 -4.21
C VAL A 169 -10.14 -4.73 -5.66
N GLN A 170 -10.28 -6.01 -6.04
CA GLN A 170 -10.60 -6.44 -7.40
C GLN A 170 -11.96 -5.88 -7.88
N ARG A 171 -12.99 -5.93 -7.03
CA ARG A 171 -14.31 -5.32 -7.31
C ARG A 171 -14.24 -3.79 -7.43
N SER A 172 -13.24 -3.20 -6.79
CA SER A 172 -13.05 -1.76 -6.68
C SER A 172 -12.00 -1.24 -7.67
N ARG A 173 -11.64 -1.98 -8.73
CA ARG A 173 -10.55 -1.60 -9.66
C ARG A 173 -10.70 -0.21 -10.30
N SER A 174 -11.91 0.30 -10.45
CA SER A 174 -12.16 1.67 -10.91
C SER A 174 -11.69 2.76 -9.92
N CYS A 175 -11.25 2.40 -8.71
CA CYS A 175 -10.79 3.32 -7.69
C CYS A 175 -9.36 3.09 -7.21
N MET A 176 -8.43 2.74 -8.11
CA MET A 176 -6.98 2.66 -7.78
C MET A 176 -6.46 3.90 -7.03
N ASN A 177 -7.03 5.08 -7.30
CA ASN A 177 -6.71 6.33 -6.60
C ASN A 177 -6.97 6.30 -5.07
N ARG A 178 -7.76 5.35 -4.56
CA ARG A 178 -7.96 5.13 -3.11
C ARG A 178 -6.66 4.66 -2.42
N TYR A 179 -5.78 4.00 -3.15
CA TYR A 179 -4.58 3.37 -2.61
C TYR A 179 -3.32 4.23 -2.78
N ILE A 180 -3.46 5.49 -3.22
CA ILE A 180 -2.32 6.42 -3.34
C ILE A 180 -1.64 6.56 -1.97
N ALA A 181 -0.34 6.25 -1.94
CA ALA A 181 0.48 6.41 -0.75
C ALA A 181 0.84 7.89 -0.56
N VAL A 182 0.56 8.43 0.62
CA VAL A 182 1.10 9.74 1.04
C VAL A 182 2.60 9.62 1.30
N ARG A 183 3.35 10.73 1.19
CA ARG A 183 4.82 10.72 1.35
C ARG A 183 5.24 10.19 2.72
N GLU A 184 6.39 9.51 2.75
CA GLU A 184 6.93 8.87 3.96
C GLU A 184 6.96 9.79 5.19
N PRO A 185 7.46 11.04 5.14
CA PRO A 185 7.50 11.90 6.34
C PRO A 185 6.12 12.14 6.95
N PHE A 186 5.11 12.35 6.10
CA PHE A 186 3.74 12.57 6.57
C PHE A 186 3.14 11.30 7.18
N ARG A 187 3.44 10.11 6.63
CA ARG A 187 2.96 8.83 7.17
C ARG A 187 3.38 8.64 8.63
N TYR A 188 4.63 8.92 8.96
CA TYR A 188 5.11 8.83 10.34
C TYR A 188 4.36 9.77 11.27
N LYS A 189 4.05 11.00 10.83
CA LYS A 189 3.28 11.97 11.63
C LYS A 189 1.87 11.50 11.97
N ILE A 190 1.28 10.64 11.11
CA ILE A 190 -0.06 10.07 11.33
C ILE A 190 -0.01 8.59 11.75
N ASP A 191 1.14 8.13 12.24
CA ASP A 191 1.34 6.75 12.74
C ASP A 191 0.98 5.68 11.70
N ILE A 192 1.28 5.88 10.41
CA ILE A 192 1.06 4.84 9.40
C ILE A 192 2.40 4.17 9.09
N PRO A 193 2.58 2.89 9.46
CA PRO A 193 3.83 2.18 9.24
C PRO A 193 4.15 2.11 7.74
N HIS A 194 5.42 2.20 7.38
CA HIS A 194 5.84 1.99 6.00
C HIS A 194 5.70 0.50 5.63
N PRO A 195 5.37 0.13 4.37
CA PRO A 195 5.24 -1.26 3.97
C PRO A 195 6.55 -2.03 4.10
N ARG A 196 7.69 -1.33 4.12
CA ARG A 196 9.02 -1.91 4.27
C ARG A 196 9.58 -1.88 5.70
N ASP A 197 9.06 -1.02 6.59
CA ASP A 197 9.57 -0.92 7.96
C ASP A 197 9.30 -2.20 8.77
N GLU A 198 8.26 -2.94 8.37
CA GLU A 198 7.87 -4.20 8.98
C GLU A 198 8.10 -5.40 8.06
N GLN A 199 8.99 -5.31 7.06
CA GLN A 199 9.52 -6.53 6.45
C GLN A 199 10.47 -7.20 7.45
N GLY A 200 9.88 -7.81 8.48
CA GLY A 200 10.57 -8.67 9.42
C GLY A 200 11.30 -9.74 8.63
N MET A 201 12.63 -9.60 8.59
CA MET A 201 13.60 -10.50 7.97
C MET A 201 13.14 -11.15 6.66
N LYS A 202 13.67 -10.58 5.56
CA LYS A 202 14.03 -11.26 4.29
C LYS A 202 13.42 -12.64 4.18
N CYS A 203 12.47 -12.81 3.25
CA CYS A 203 12.11 -14.08 2.64
C CYS A 203 13.03 -15.19 3.12
N ARG A 204 12.66 -15.83 4.23
CA ARG A 204 13.00 -17.24 4.40
C ARG A 204 12.68 -17.81 3.03
N HIS A 205 13.67 -18.33 2.32
CA HIS A 205 13.42 -18.95 1.02
C HIS A 205 12.14 -19.76 1.20
N LEU A 206 11.13 -19.68 0.33
CA LEU A 206 9.81 -20.32 0.56
C LEU A 206 9.92 -21.76 1.08
N PHE A 207 11.04 -22.41 0.79
CA PHE A 207 11.59 -23.64 1.36
C PHE A 207 11.77 -23.74 2.90
N GLU A 208 12.23 -22.70 3.59
CA GLU A 208 12.39 -22.66 5.06
C GLU A 208 11.06 -22.50 5.82
N LEU A 209 9.94 -22.40 5.09
CA LEU A 209 8.59 -22.36 5.66
C LEU A 209 7.84 -23.68 5.47
N THR A 210 8.43 -24.66 4.77
CA THR A 210 7.80 -25.94 4.40
C THR A 210 8.49 -27.18 4.95
N ILE A 211 9.52 -27.00 5.80
CA ILE A 211 10.21 -28.04 6.58
C ILE A 211 10.05 -27.70 8.06
#